data_AF-A0A1B6BAL7-F1
#
_entry.id   AF-A0A1B6BAL7-F1
#
_cell.length_a   1.000
_cell.length_b   1.000
_cell.length_c   1.000
_cell.angle_alpha   90.00
_cell.angle_beta   90.00
_cell.angle_gamma   90.00
#
_symmetry.space_group_name_H-M   'P 1'
#
loop_
_entity.id
_entity.type
_entity.pdbx_description
1 polymer ?
#
loop_
_entity_poly.entity_id
_entity_poly.type
_entity_poly.pdbx_seq_one_letter_code
_entity_poly.pdbx_strand_id
1 'polypeptide(L)'
;MKIYFPEYKDALGNFDGVFSLLLLKAAPFPEDLLLLGTDGIRQIWHDAKLRGRGYSRADEILRYARESVGLKNGANASRMALKWFVERIIDLDEQLAEIEDQLNQKCMEIPYTENILEISGIGSNTLSGILAEMGDISQFDDVKEIQKMSGLGLVACSSGKHKGKTKISHRRRKRLRYWL
;
A
#
# COMPACT_ATOMS: atom_id res chain seq x y z
N MET A 1 -12.49 -17.29 -3.31
CA MET A 1 -13.45 -16.61 -2.41
C MET A 1 -14.81 -16.39 -3.05
N LYS A 2 -14.93 -15.67 -4.19
CA LYS A 2 -16.22 -15.34 -4.84
C LYS A 2 -17.21 -16.51 -5.04
N ILE A 3 -16.72 -17.73 -5.22
CA ILE A 3 -17.57 -18.93 -5.38
C ILE A 3 -18.19 -19.39 -4.04
N TYR A 4 -17.43 -19.26 -2.94
CA TYR A 4 -17.75 -19.82 -1.62
C TYR A 4 -18.26 -18.77 -0.63
N PHE A 5 -17.92 -17.49 -0.86
CA PHE A 5 -18.43 -16.36 -0.11
C PHE A 5 -18.52 -15.14 -1.04
N PRO A 6 -19.56 -15.03 -1.88
CA PRO A 6 -19.72 -13.92 -2.82
C PRO A 6 -19.72 -12.53 -2.14
N GLU A 7 -20.25 -12.44 -0.93
CA GLU A 7 -20.48 -11.20 -0.16
C GLU A 7 -19.26 -10.74 0.64
N TYR A 8 -18.11 -11.42 0.48
CA TYR A 8 -16.92 -11.20 1.31
C TYR A 8 -16.43 -9.74 1.33
N LYS A 9 -16.58 -8.99 0.22
CA LYS A 9 -16.16 -7.59 0.14
C LYS A 9 -17.00 -6.69 1.05
N ASP A 10 -18.31 -6.93 1.10
CA ASP A 10 -19.22 -6.15 1.93
C ASP A 10 -19.03 -6.55 3.40
N ALA A 11 -18.90 -7.85 3.65
CA ALA A 11 -18.67 -8.39 5.00
C ALA A 11 -17.37 -7.86 5.62
N LEU A 12 -16.25 -7.97 4.91
CA LEU A 12 -14.93 -7.61 5.45
C LEU A 12 -14.60 -6.13 5.23
N GLY A 13 -15.18 -5.48 4.23
CA GLY A 13 -14.79 -4.13 3.81
C GLY A 13 -13.38 -4.12 3.24
N ASN A 14 -12.41 -3.71 4.05
CA ASN A 14 -11.01 -3.68 3.62
C ASN A 14 -10.39 -5.08 3.70
N PHE A 15 -10.34 -5.80 2.58
CA PHE A 15 -10.00 -7.22 2.54
C PHE A 15 -8.50 -7.50 2.79
N ASP A 16 -7.64 -6.53 2.49
CA ASP A 16 -6.19 -6.54 2.72
C ASP A 16 -5.83 -5.98 4.12
N GLY A 17 -6.80 -5.49 4.88
CA GLY A 17 -6.59 -5.02 6.24
C GLY A 17 -6.24 -6.17 7.20
N VAL A 18 -5.45 -5.87 8.22
CA VAL A 18 -4.97 -6.85 9.22
C VAL A 18 -6.11 -7.65 9.88
N PHE A 19 -7.24 -6.99 10.20
CA PHE A 19 -8.43 -7.66 10.75
C PHE A 19 -8.99 -8.73 9.80
N SER A 20 -9.06 -8.42 8.52
CA SER A 20 -9.59 -9.30 7.47
C SER A 20 -8.62 -10.44 7.19
N LEU A 21 -7.31 -10.15 7.06
CA LEU A 21 -6.29 -11.17 6.82
C LEU A 21 -6.24 -12.19 7.95
N LEU A 22 -6.22 -11.75 9.21
CA LEU A 22 -6.24 -12.68 10.35
C LEU A 22 -7.50 -13.54 10.38
N LEU A 23 -8.65 -12.95 10.08
CA LEU A 23 -9.90 -13.69 10.03
C LEU A 23 -9.89 -14.71 8.89
N LEU A 24 -9.42 -14.34 7.70
CA LEU A 24 -9.31 -15.24 6.55
C LEU A 24 -8.29 -16.37 6.78
N LYS A 25 -7.25 -16.13 7.58
CA LYS A 25 -6.28 -17.16 7.98
C LYS A 25 -6.91 -18.24 8.86
N ALA A 26 -7.85 -17.85 9.73
CA ALA A 26 -8.49 -18.74 10.70
C ALA A 26 -9.80 -19.36 10.18
N ALA A 27 -10.68 -18.54 9.60
CA ALA A 27 -12.02 -18.90 9.14
C ALA A 27 -12.37 -18.17 7.83
N PRO A 28 -11.93 -18.70 6.69
CA PRO A 28 -12.09 -18.04 5.39
C PRO A 28 -13.50 -18.10 4.80
N PHE A 29 -14.34 -19.05 5.21
CA PHE A 29 -15.65 -19.29 4.61
C PHE A 29 -16.80 -19.14 5.60
N PRO A 30 -18.05 -18.95 5.12
CA PRO A 30 -19.19 -18.67 5.98
C PRO A 30 -19.40 -19.72 7.06
N GLU A 31 -19.28 -21.01 6.74
CA GLU A 31 -19.41 -22.09 7.72
C GLU A 31 -18.37 -21.99 8.85
N ASP A 32 -17.13 -21.65 8.51
CA ASP A 32 -16.05 -21.48 9.48
C ASP A 32 -16.33 -20.27 10.41
N LEU A 33 -16.87 -19.18 9.85
CA LEU A 33 -17.26 -17.98 10.60
C LEU A 33 -18.45 -18.23 11.53
N LEU A 34 -19.42 -19.02 11.08
CA LEU A 34 -20.59 -19.42 11.87
C LEU A 34 -20.19 -20.31 13.05
N LEU A 35 -19.22 -21.21 12.85
CA LEU A 35 -18.68 -22.08 13.90
C LEU A 35 -17.91 -21.29 14.96
N LEU A 36 -17.15 -20.27 14.55
CA LEU A 36 -16.44 -19.39 15.50
C LEU A 36 -17.39 -18.53 16.34
N GLY A 37 -18.47 -18.05 15.74
CA GLY A 37 -19.37 -17.09 16.39
C GLY A 37 -18.71 -15.71 16.61
N THR A 38 -19.49 -14.75 17.12
CA THR A 38 -19.03 -13.36 17.27
C THR A 38 -17.86 -13.30 18.24
N ASP A 39 -17.93 -14.06 19.32
CA ASP A 39 -16.90 -14.07 20.36
C ASP A 39 -15.60 -14.69 19.87
N GLY A 40 -15.65 -15.76 19.07
CA GLY A 40 -14.47 -16.36 18.45
C GLY A 40 -13.76 -15.41 17.48
N ILE A 41 -14.52 -14.67 16.67
CA ILE A 41 -13.96 -13.62 15.79
C ILE A 41 -13.26 -12.53 16.61
N ARG A 42 -13.92 -12.05 17.68
CA ARG A 42 -13.33 -11.04 18.57
C ARG A 42 -12.09 -11.56 19.29
N GLN A 43 -12.08 -12.83 19.67
CA GLN A 43 -10.94 -13.46 20.34
C GLN A 43 -9.71 -13.51 19.43
N ILE A 44 -9.87 -13.87 18.14
CA ILE A 44 -8.78 -13.88 17.16
C ILE A 44 -8.10 -12.49 17.10
N TRP A 45 -8.89 -11.43 17.05
CA TRP A 45 -8.36 -10.06 17.04
C TRP A 45 -7.75 -9.65 18.37
N HIS A 46 -8.30 -10.15 19.48
CA HIS A 46 -7.78 -9.91 20.82
C HIS A 46 -6.40 -10.53 21.04
N ASP A 47 -6.24 -11.79 20.63
CA ASP A 47 -4.97 -12.53 20.76
C ASP A 47 -3.87 -11.91 19.90
N ALA A 48 -4.24 -11.39 18.72
CA ALA A 48 -3.36 -10.60 17.86
C ALA A 48 -3.13 -9.16 18.35
N LYS A 49 -3.64 -8.80 19.54
CA LYS A 49 -3.53 -7.48 20.17
C LYS A 49 -4.07 -6.33 19.31
N LEU A 50 -4.98 -6.61 18.38
CA LEU A 50 -5.59 -5.59 17.56
C LEU A 50 -6.57 -4.75 18.39
N ARG A 51 -6.61 -3.45 18.09
CA ARG A 51 -7.55 -2.48 18.68
C ARG A 51 -8.21 -1.68 17.57
N GLY A 52 -9.47 -1.30 17.75
CA GLY A 52 -10.19 -0.41 16.84
C GLY A 52 -11.54 -0.92 16.38
N ARG A 53 -12.06 -0.29 15.32
CA ARG A 53 -13.43 -0.46 14.83
C ARG A 53 -13.74 -1.84 14.23
N GLY A 54 -12.76 -2.73 14.09
CA GLY A 54 -13.01 -4.10 13.64
C GLY A 54 -13.98 -4.86 14.55
N TYR A 55 -13.86 -4.68 15.88
CA TYR A 55 -14.66 -5.38 16.89
C TYR A 55 -16.17 -5.16 16.76
N SER A 56 -16.59 -3.95 16.37
CA SER A 56 -18.02 -3.63 16.19
C SER A 56 -18.62 -4.28 14.94
N ARG A 57 -17.79 -4.76 14.00
CA ARG A 57 -18.23 -5.40 12.76
C ARG A 57 -18.32 -6.92 12.85
N ALA A 58 -17.92 -7.54 13.96
CA ALA A 58 -17.98 -9.00 14.12
C ALA A 58 -19.40 -9.55 13.90
N ASP A 59 -20.42 -8.90 14.48
CA ASP A 59 -21.83 -9.30 14.32
C ASP A 59 -22.32 -9.12 12.88
N GLU A 60 -21.88 -8.05 12.21
CA GLU A 60 -22.20 -7.78 10.81
C GLU A 60 -21.59 -8.85 9.88
N ILE A 61 -20.31 -9.20 10.07
CA ILE A 61 -19.63 -10.27 9.32
C ILE A 61 -20.40 -11.59 9.45
N LEU A 62 -20.87 -11.89 10.67
CA LEU A 62 -21.64 -13.10 10.94
C LEU A 62 -23.01 -13.08 10.27
N ARG A 63 -23.68 -11.92 10.22
CA ARG A 63 -24.93 -11.76 9.46
C ARG A 63 -24.71 -12.08 7.97
N TYR A 64 -23.65 -11.52 7.37
CA TYR A 64 -23.30 -11.85 5.97
C TYR A 64 -22.98 -13.32 5.78
N ALA A 65 -22.29 -13.95 6.73
CA ALA A 65 -22.03 -15.40 6.67
C ALA A 65 -23.32 -16.23 6.74
N ARG A 66 -24.32 -15.82 7.54
CA ARG A 66 -25.63 -16.51 7.63
C ARG A 66 -26.44 -16.39 6.33
N GLU A 67 -26.43 -15.20 5.73
CA GLU A 67 -27.20 -14.89 4.53
C GLU A 67 -26.48 -15.28 3.23
N SER A 68 -25.22 -15.74 3.33
CA SER A 68 -24.40 -16.03 2.16
C SER A 68 -24.99 -17.14 1.28
N VAL A 69 -25.06 -16.86 -0.02
CA VAL A 69 -25.47 -17.83 -1.05
C VAL A 69 -24.30 -18.62 -1.62
N GLY A 70 -23.13 -18.53 -0.96
CA GLY A 70 -21.91 -19.20 -1.39
C GLY A 70 -22.00 -20.73 -1.41
N LEU A 71 -21.18 -21.34 -2.26
CA LEU A 71 -21.09 -22.79 -2.37
C LEU A 71 -20.54 -23.38 -1.06
N LYS A 72 -21.19 -24.42 -0.53
CA LYS A 72 -20.79 -25.08 0.73
C LYS A 72 -19.87 -26.28 0.53
N ASN A 73 -20.05 -26.99 -0.58
CA ASN A 73 -19.38 -28.26 -0.84
C ASN A 73 -18.01 -28.09 -1.53
N GLY A 74 -17.07 -29.02 -1.31
CA GLY A 74 -15.80 -29.03 -2.05
C GLY A 74 -14.83 -27.89 -1.70
N ALA A 75 -15.07 -27.18 -0.59
CA ALA A 75 -14.30 -26.00 -0.20
C ALA A 75 -12.89 -26.31 0.34
N ASN A 76 -12.57 -27.58 0.68
CA ASN A 76 -11.33 -27.93 1.39
C ASN A 76 -10.05 -27.47 0.68
N ALA A 77 -9.91 -27.74 -0.61
CA ALA A 77 -8.75 -27.28 -1.38
C ALA A 77 -8.69 -25.74 -1.46
N SER A 78 -9.85 -25.10 -1.60
CA SER A 78 -9.95 -23.63 -1.64
C SER A 78 -9.64 -22.99 -0.29
N ARG A 79 -10.01 -23.64 0.82
CA ARG A 79 -9.71 -23.23 2.20
C ARG A 79 -8.21 -23.23 2.42
N MET A 80 -7.55 -24.32 2.04
CA MET A 80 -6.09 -24.46 2.14
C MET A 80 -5.37 -23.41 1.30
N ALA A 81 -5.75 -23.27 0.03
CA ALA A 81 -5.14 -22.28 -0.86
C ALA A 81 -5.26 -20.85 -0.32
N LEU A 82 -6.45 -20.49 0.20
CA LEU A 82 -6.67 -19.16 0.76
C LEU A 82 -5.83 -18.91 2.00
N LYS A 83 -5.70 -19.90 2.89
CA LYS A 83 -4.80 -19.81 4.04
C LYS A 83 -3.36 -19.55 3.60
N TRP A 84 -2.85 -20.29 2.61
CA TRP A 84 -1.50 -20.09 2.08
C TRP A 84 -1.30 -18.72 1.44
N PHE A 85 -2.29 -18.22 0.69
CA PHE A 85 -2.20 -16.88 0.12
C PHE A 85 -2.18 -15.79 1.18
N VAL A 86 -3.01 -15.92 2.22
CA VAL A 86 -3.03 -14.98 3.33
C VAL A 86 -1.71 -15.01 4.10
N GLU A 87 -1.17 -16.19 4.39
CA GLU A 87 0.16 -16.33 5.00
C GLU A 87 1.23 -15.66 4.14
N ARG A 88 1.22 -15.90 2.83
CA ARG A 88 2.16 -15.25 1.91
C ARG A 88 2.03 -13.72 1.89
N ILE A 89 0.81 -13.18 1.95
CA ILE A 89 0.60 -11.73 1.99
C ILE A 89 1.25 -11.16 3.26
N ILE A 90 1.00 -11.77 4.41
CA ILE A 90 1.58 -11.34 5.69
C ILE A 90 3.12 -11.41 5.63
N ASP A 91 3.68 -12.51 5.14
CA ASP A 91 5.14 -12.67 5.02
C ASP A 91 5.77 -11.61 4.09
N LEU A 92 5.08 -11.25 3.00
CA LEU A 92 5.55 -10.23 2.06
C LEU A 92 5.46 -8.83 2.65
N ASP A 93 4.43 -8.53 3.43
CA ASP A 93 4.30 -7.24 4.11
C ASP A 93 5.42 -7.06 5.17
N GLU A 94 5.78 -8.12 5.89
CA GLU A 94 6.91 -8.09 6.83
C GLU A 94 8.26 -7.86 6.11
N GLN A 95 8.51 -8.59 5.01
CA GLN A 95 9.71 -8.38 4.20
C GLN A 95 9.77 -6.98 3.58
N LEU A 96 8.63 -6.45 3.15
CA LEU A 96 8.54 -5.09 2.62
C LEU A 96 8.91 -4.07 3.69
N ALA A 97 8.37 -4.19 4.90
CA ALA A 97 8.70 -3.30 6.01
C ALA A 97 10.19 -3.36 6.39
N GLU A 98 10.79 -4.56 6.35
CA GLU A 98 12.24 -4.72 6.59
C GLU A 98 13.07 -4.00 5.51
N ILE A 99 12.70 -4.16 4.23
CA ILE A 99 13.37 -3.49 3.12
C ILE A 99 13.22 -1.97 3.22
N GLU A 100 12.04 -1.47 3.58
CA GLU A 100 11.79 -0.04 3.78
C GLU A 100 12.64 0.53 4.93
N ASP A 101 12.78 -0.20 6.04
CA ASP A 101 13.65 0.22 7.15
C ASP A 101 15.12 0.27 6.73
N GLN A 102 15.61 -0.78 6.06
CA GLN A 102 16.98 -0.79 5.52
C GLN A 102 17.21 0.34 4.51
N LEU A 103 16.22 0.64 3.66
CA LEU A 103 16.30 1.74 2.70
C LEU A 103 16.39 3.09 3.41
N ASN A 104 15.58 3.29 4.45
CA ASN A 104 15.57 4.52 5.23
C ASN A 104 16.91 4.72 5.96
N GLN A 105 17.45 3.67 6.57
CA GLN A 105 18.77 3.71 7.21
C GLN A 105 19.86 4.11 6.20
N LYS A 106 19.85 3.51 5.00
CA LYS A 106 20.81 3.85 3.94
C LYS A 106 20.67 5.28 3.42
N CYS A 107 19.44 5.81 3.34
CA CYS A 107 19.24 7.21 2.96
C CYS A 107 19.87 8.16 3.97
N MET A 108 19.81 7.85 5.27
CA MET A 108 20.42 8.69 6.32
C MET A 108 21.95 8.74 6.27
N GLU A 109 22.60 7.78 5.61
CA GLU A 109 24.05 7.83 5.34
C GLU A 109 24.42 8.86 4.25
N ILE A 110 23.44 9.30 3.44
CA ILE A 110 23.66 10.24 2.34
C ILE A 110 23.68 11.67 2.90
N PRO A 111 24.65 12.52 2.51
CA PRO A 111 24.69 13.92 2.91
C PRO A 111 23.40 14.67 2.55
N TYR A 112 23.00 15.60 3.41
CA TYR A 112 21.84 16.48 3.24
C TYR A 112 20.46 15.80 3.24
N THR A 113 20.38 14.49 3.49
CA THR A 113 19.11 13.76 3.62
C THR A 113 18.20 14.35 4.70
N GLU A 114 18.75 14.67 5.87
CA GLU A 114 17.99 15.28 6.97
C GLU A 114 17.37 16.62 6.56
N ASN A 115 18.11 17.46 5.84
CA ASN A 115 17.63 18.75 5.36
C ASN A 115 16.45 18.63 4.38
N ILE A 116 16.45 17.58 3.54
CA ILE A 116 15.35 17.34 2.60
C ILE A 116 14.13 16.78 3.35
N LEU A 117 14.34 15.94 4.36
CA LEU A 117 13.26 15.39 5.19
C LEU A 117 12.55 16.45 6.04
N GLU A 118 13.24 17.54 6.40
CA GLU A 118 12.64 18.70 7.07
C GLU A 118 11.62 19.46 6.20
N ILE A 119 11.63 19.26 4.88
CA ILE A 119 10.67 19.90 3.98
C ILE A 119 9.28 19.29 4.21
N SER A 120 8.36 20.11 4.70
CA SER A 120 6.97 19.71 4.93
C SER A 120 6.35 19.07 3.69
N GLY A 121 5.92 17.81 3.83
CA GLY A 121 5.30 17.01 2.78
C GLY A 121 6.22 15.97 2.15
N ILE A 122 7.51 15.98 2.46
CA ILE A 122 8.46 14.92 2.07
C ILE A 122 8.55 13.89 3.20
N GLY A 123 8.09 12.66 2.94
CA GLY A 123 8.33 11.51 3.82
C GLY A 123 9.53 10.68 3.37
N SER A 124 10.00 9.76 4.21
CA SER A 124 11.19 8.94 3.95
C SER A 124 11.11 8.15 2.63
N ASN A 125 9.93 7.60 2.29
CA ASN A 125 9.72 6.88 1.03
C ASN A 125 9.78 7.81 -0.20
N THR A 126 9.28 9.03 -0.08
CA THR A 126 9.40 10.03 -1.16
C THR A 126 10.84 10.48 -1.32
N LEU A 127 11.53 10.71 -0.19
CA LEU A 127 12.93 11.10 -0.15
C LEU A 127 13.83 10.05 -0.82
N SER A 128 13.65 8.78 -0.49
CA SER A 128 14.42 7.70 -1.10
C SER A 128 14.20 7.63 -2.62
N GLY A 129 12.97 7.86 -3.09
CA GLY A 129 12.63 8.00 -4.50
C GLY A 129 13.32 9.19 -5.18
N ILE A 130 13.35 10.36 -4.53
CA ILE A 130 14.06 11.54 -5.02
C ILE A 130 15.56 11.26 -5.11
N LEU A 131 16.18 10.75 -4.03
CA LEU A 131 17.61 10.46 -3.98
C LEU A 131 18.03 9.41 -5.01
N ALA A 132 17.24 8.34 -5.17
CA ALA A 132 17.51 7.30 -6.17
C ALA A 132 17.45 7.83 -7.62
N GLU A 133 16.53 8.75 -7.90
CA GLU A 133 16.34 9.31 -9.25
C GLU A 133 17.19 10.55 -9.52
N MET A 134 17.59 11.30 -8.50
CA MET A 134 18.47 12.45 -8.62
C MET A 134 19.93 11.99 -8.71
N GLY A 135 20.31 11.02 -7.88
CA GLY A 135 21.68 10.60 -7.66
C GLY A 135 22.37 11.49 -6.62
N ASP A 136 23.69 11.60 -6.73
CA ASP A 136 24.51 12.43 -5.85
C ASP A 136 24.20 13.93 -6.04
N ILE A 137 23.68 14.56 -4.98
CA ILE A 137 23.28 15.97 -4.99
C ILE A 137 24.47 16.92 -5.18
N SER A 138 25.68 16.49 -4.79
CA SER A 138 26.89 17.33 -4.90
C SER A 138 27.34 17.55 -6.34
N GLN A 139 26.74 16.84 -7.30
CA GLN A 139 26.98 17.05 -8.73
C GLN A 139 26.22 18.25 -9.32
N PHE A 140 25.35 18.90 -8.54
CA PHE A 140 24.55 20.03 -9.00
C PHE A 140 24.97 21.32 -8.30
N ASP A 141 25.28 22.34 -9.12
CA ASP A 141 25.66 23.67 -8.62
C ASP A 141 24.43 24.59 -8.45
N ASP A 142 23.36 24.37 -9.23
CA ASP A 142 22.15 25.20 -9.25
C ASP A 142 20.88 24.33 -9.25
N VAL A 143 19.87 24.75 -8.48
CA VAL A 143 18.51 24.19 -8.45
C VAL A 143 17.89 24.09 -9.84
N LYS A 144 18.24 25.00 -10.76
CA LYS A 144 17.79 24.95 -12.16
C LYS A 144 18.22 23.69 -12.89
N GLU A 145 19.34 23.08 -12.52
CA GLU A 145 19.83 21.84 -13.13
C GLU A 145 18.94 20.66 -12.73
N ILE A 146 18.57 20.58 -11.46
CA ILE A 146 17.60 19.60 -10.93
C ILE A 146 16.23 19.83 -11.59
N GLN A 147 15.77 21.08 -11.69
CA GLN A 147 14.50 21.42 -12.36
C GLN A 147 14.50 21.03 -13.84
N LYS A 148 15.63 21.23 -14.54
CA LYS A 148 15.79 20.81 -15.93
C LYS A 148 15.82 19.29 -16.04
N MET A 149 16.48 18.60 -15.10
CA MET A 149 16.58 17.15 -15.05
C MET A 149 15.24 16.46 -14.76
N SER A 150 14.43 17.00 -13.86
CA SER A 150 13.05 16.53 -13.65
C SER A 150 12.13 16.88 -14.84
N GLY A 151 12.58 17.76 -15.73
CA GLY A 151 11.78 18.21 -16.88
C GLY A 151 10.66 19.16 -16.47
N LEU A 152 10.78 19.77 -15.29
CA LEU A 152 9.93 20.85 -14.78
C LEU A 152 10.37 22.24 -15.29
N GLY A 153 11.46 22.31 -16.05
CA GLY A 153 11.91 23.55 -16.69
C GLY A 153 10.90 24.11 -17.69
N LEU A 154 10.78 25.44 -17.73
CA LEU A 154 9.93 26.16 -18.67
C LEU A 154 10.60 26.27 -20.04
N VAL A 155 9.81 26.02 -21.09
CA VAL A 155 10.23 26.11 -22.49
C VAL A 155 9.27 27.02 -23.22
N ALA A 156 9.80 27.94 -24.03
CA ALA A 156 9.00 28.79 -24.88
C ALA A 156 8.41 27.98 -26.05
N CYS A 157 7.09 27.99 -26.20
CA CYS A 157 6.44 27.52 -27.42
C CYS A 157 6.39 28.66 -28.44
N SER A 158 7.53 29.01 -29.01
CA SER A 158 7.61 30.00 -30.08
C SER A 158 8.10 29.38 -31.39
N SER A 159 7.34 29.60 -32.47
CA SER A 159 7.83 29.45 -33.84
C SER A 159 8.18 30.83 -34.39
N GLY A 160 8.99 30.93 -35.43
CA GLY A 160 9.41 32.22 -36.01
C GLY A 160 8.25 33.18 -36.39
N LYS A 161 7.00 32.70 -36.40
CA LYS A 161 5.78 33.48 -36.66
C LYS A 161 4.82 33.60 -35.47
N HIS A 162 5.06 32.90 -34.36
CA HIS A 162 4.15 32.84 -33.22
C HIS A 162 4.92 32.75 -31.91
N LYS A 163 4.72 33.71 -30.99
CA LYS A 163 5.18 33.61 -29.60
C LYS A 163 4.03 33.09 -28.73
N GLY A 164 4.02 31.80 -28.45
CA GLY A 164 3.05 31.18 -27.55
C GLY A 164 3.46 31.27 -26.08
N LYS A 165 2.56 30.84 -25.19
CA LYS A 165 2.83 30.77 -23.74
C LYS A 165 3.94 29.75 -23.45
N THR A 166 4.79 30.05 -22.47
CA THR A 166 5.77 29.11 -21.92
C THR A 166 5.05 27.91 -21.30
N LYS A 167 5.60 26.71 -21.52
CA LYS A 167 5.08 25.43 -21.01
C LYS A 167 6.16 24.64 -20.31
N ILE A 168 5.77 23.74 -19.42
CA ILE A 168 6.68 22.77 -18.80
C ILE A 168 7.17 21.78 -19.87
N SER A 169 8.46 21.45 -19.85
CA SER A 169 9.09 20.60 -20.86
C SER A 169 8.59 19.14 -20.86
N HIS A 170 8.43 18.53 -19.69
CA HIS A 170 8.13 17.11 -19.45
C HIS A 170 9.08 16.06 -20.10
N ARG A 171 10.11 16.47 -20.84
CA ARG A 171 10.94 15.59 -21.70
C ARG A 171 12.02 14.79 -20.96
N ARG A 172 12.36 15.18 -19.73
CA ARG A 172 13.47 14.59 -18.95
C ARG A 172 12.99 13.54 -17.95
N ARG A 173 13.72 13.27 -16.86
CA ARG A 173 13.48 12.14 -15.94
C ARG A 173 12.05 12.16 -15.40
N LYS A 174 11.19 11.31 -15.98
CA LYS A 174 9.77 11.23 -15.64
C LYS A 174 9.56 10.76 -14.20
N ARG A 175 10.44 9.89 -13.70
CA ARG A 175 10.38 9.36 -12.34
C ARG A 175 10.77 10.39 -11.29
N LEU A 176 11.86 11.14 -11.48
CA LEU A 176 12.17 12.28 -10.61
C LEU A 176 10.99 13.28 -10.53
N ARG A 177 10.34 13.56 -11.67
CA ARG A 177 9.14 14.42 -11.71
C ARG A 177 7.91 13.83 -11.02
N TYR A 178 7.84 12.51 -10.85
CA TYR A 178 6.73 11.89 -10.13
C TYR A 178 6.89 12.07 -8.62
N TRP A 179 8.13 12.15 -8.14
CA TRP A 179 8.47 12.32 -6.74
C TRP A 179 8.51 13.79 -6.28
N LEU A 180 8.66 14.74 -7.22
CA LEU A 180 8.65 16.20 -6.99
C LEU A 180 7.28 16.81 -7.29
#